data_AF-U7NU12-F1
#
_entry.id   AF-U7NU12-F1
#
_cell.length_a   1.000
_cell.length_b   1.000
_cell.length_c   1.000
_cell.angle_alpha   90.00
_cell.angle_beta   90.00
_cell.angle_gamma   90.00
#
_symmetry.space_group_name_H-M   'P 1'
#
loop_
_entity.id
_entity.type
_entity.pdbx_description
1 polymer ?
#
loop_
_entity_poly.entity_id
_entity_poly.type
_entity_poly.pdbx_seq_one_letter_code
_entity_poly.pdbx_strand_id
1 'polypeptide(L)'
;MKTIHKFRLEPGKEPTTLTLREGYEVVRCEYLVPHKAVFLWVQQPLNVTTPTVERQFRVAMSGEPVPDRFQYIDTALDPFGPEAYHVFAVPAGELHLTGNGHERAGDEMLGGAGWQGRYAS
;
A
#
# COMPACT_ATOMS: atom_id res chain seq x y z
N MET A 1 16.97 25.34 -4.25
CA MET A 1 16.24 25.42 -2.96
C MET A 1 15.27 24.25 -2.84
N LYS A 2 14.98 23.82 -1.61
CA LYS A 2 14.04 22.72 -1.28
C LYS A 2 13.00 23.21 -0.27
N THR A 3 11.87 22.54 -0.20
CA THR A 3 10.80 22.77 0.80
C THR A 3 10.35 21.45 1.40
N ILE A 4 9.69 21.47 2.55
CA ILE A 4 9.07 20.29 3.17
C ILE A 4 7.56 20.46 3.15
N HIS A 5 6.86 19.50 2.57
CA HIS A 5 5.40 19.43 2.57
C HIS A 5 4.90 18.30 3.47
N LYS A 6 3.73 18.51 4.06
CA LYS A 6 3.06 17.57 4.95
C LYS A 6 1.88 16.92 4.23
N PHE A 7 1.84 15.60 4.22
CA PHE A 7 0.79 14.80 3.61
C PHE A 7 0.16 13.89 4.65
N ARG A 8 -1.15 13.70 4.57
CA ARG A 8 -1.87 12.70 5.39
C ARG A 8 -1.80 11.36 4.68
N LEU A 9 -1.53 10.30 5.44
CA LEU A 9 -1.64 8.92 4.97
C LEU A 9 -2.86 8.29 5.62
N GLU A 10 -3.69 7.61 4.84
CA GLU A 10 -4.81 6.86 5.38
C GLU A 10 -4.32 5.50 5.93
N PRO A 11 -4.63 5.16 7.18
CA PRO A 11 -4.39 3.82 7.70
C PRO A 11 -5.35 2.82 7.05
N GLY A 12 -4.88 1.61 6.81
CA GLY A 12 -5.68 0.53 6.23
C GLY A 12 -5.03 -0.11 5.01
N LYS A 13 -5.78 -0.99 4.33
CA LYS A 13 -5.24 -1.90 3.30
C LYS A 13 -4.78 -1.19 2.02
N GLU A 14 -5.42 -0.09 1.67
CA GLU A 14 -5.17 0.64 0.43
C GLU A 14 -4.02 1.65 0.60
N PRO A 15 -3.03 1.67 -0.32
CA PRO A 15 -1.99 2.69 -0.32
C PRO A 15 -2.52 4.10 -0.60
N THR A 16 -1.95 5.10 0.05
CA THR A 16 -2.16 6.52 -0.27
C THR A 16 -1.26 6.90 -1.44
N THR A 17 -1.85 7.40 -2.53
CA THR A 17 -1.09 7.91 -3.70
C THR A 17 -0.80 9.40 -3.54
N LEU A 18 0.46 9.78 -3.68
CA LEU A 18 0.94 11.17 -3.63
C LEU A 18 1.63 11.52 -4.96
N THR A 19 1.31 12.70 -5.49
CA THR A 19 2.05 13.31 -6.61
C THR A 19 3.19 14.14 -6.04
N LEU A 20 4.40 13.63 -6.15
CA LEU A 20 5.61 14.26 -5.63
C LEU A 20 6.46 14.79 -6.79
N ARG A 21 7.50 15.57 -6.47
CA ARG A 21 8.49 16.04 -7.46
C ARG A 21 9.63 15.05 -7.46
N GLU A 22 10.20 14.79 -8.63
CA GLU A 22 11.39 13.95 -8.74
C GLU A 22 12.53 14.46 -7.85
N GLY A 23 13.27 13.56 -7.21
CA GLY A 23 14.28 13.90 -6.20
C GLY A 23 13.70 14.28 -4.83
N TYR A 24 12.45 13.88 -4.54
CA TYR A 24 11.89 13.97 -3.19
C TYR A 24 12.61 13.04 -2.21
N GLU A 25 12.45 13.34 -0.93
CA GLU A 25 12.96 12.53 0.18
C GLU A 25 11.94 12.56 1.31
N VAL A 26 11.57 11.39 1.85
CA VAL A 26 10.78 11.34 3.09
C VAL A 26 11.71 11.67 4.25
N VAL A 27 11.32 12.64 5.08
CA VAL A 27 12.15 13.10 6.19
C VAL A 27 11.59 12.75 7.57
N ARG A 28 10.29 12.44 7.66
CA ARG A 28 9.63 12.09 8.93
C ARG A 28 8.26 11.46 8.70
N CYS A 29 7.91 10.49 9.52
CA CYS A 29 6.53 10.07 9.77
C CYS A 29 6.14 10.40 11.20
N GLU A 30 4.89 10.82 11.42
CA GLU A 30 4.38 11.04 12.78
C GLU A 30 2.87 10.80 12.85
N TYR A 31 2.42 10.20 13.94
CA TYR A 31 1.00 10.09 14.24
C TYR A 31 0.54 11.35 14.97
N LEU A 32 -0.37 12.08 14.35
CA LEU A 32 -0.93 13.30 14.96
C LEU A 32 -2.24 12.97 15.66
N VAL A 33 -2.17 12.88 17.00
CA VAL A 33 -3.29 12.56 17.90
C VAL A 33 -4.56 13.39 17.61
N PRO A 34 -4.50 14.72 17.37
CA PRO A 34 -5.71 15.50 17.08
C PRO A 34 -6.45 15.07 15.81
N HIS A 35 -5.73 14.42 14.88
CA HIS A 35 -6.26 13.97 13.60
C HIS A 35 -6.48 12.47 13.53
N LYS A 36 -6.01 11.71 14.53
CA LYS A 36 -6.02 10.24 14.55
C LYS A 36 -5.49 9.63 13.25
N ALA A 37 -4.40 10.18 12.74
CA ALA A 37 -3.85 9.83 11.44
C ALA A 37 -2.33 9.96 11.41
N VAL A 38 -1.72 9.17 10.53
CA VAL A 38 -0.29 9.27 10.21
C VAL A 38 -0.08 10.37 9.18
N PHE A 39 0.93 11.20 9.40
CA PHE A 39 1.38 12.20 8.47
C PHE A 39 2.82 11.92 8.02
N LEU A 40 3.07 12.21 6.76
CA LEU A 40 4.35 12.08 6.08
C LEU A 40 4.87 13.48 5.74
N TRP A 41 6.10 13.79 6.14
CA TRP A 41 6.80 14.99 5.72
C TRP A 41 7.78 14.62 4.62
N VAL A 42 7.66 15.32 3.50
CA VAL A 42 8.46 15.07 2.31
C VAL A 42 9.19 16.33 1.90
N GLN A 43 10.52 16.25 1.85
CA GLN A 43 11.36 17.26 1.25
C GLN A 43 11.30 17.15 -0.27
N GLN A 44 11.08 18.27 -0.97
CA GLN A 44 10.97 18.32 -2.43
C GLN A 44 11.73 19.52 -3.02
N PRO A 45 12.26 19.41 -4.25
CA PRO A 45 12.80 20.56 -4.98
C PRO A 45 11.72 21.61 -5.24
N LEU A 46 12.09 22.90 -5.18
CA LEU A 46 11.17 24.01 -5.50
C LEU A 46 11.15 24.39 -6.98
N ASN A 47 12.00 23.79 -7.81
CA ASN A 47 12.05 24.10 -9.23
C ASN A 47 10.75 23.63 -9.91
N VAL A 48 10.03 24.58 -10.51
CA VAL A 48 8.76 24.34 -11.18
C VAL A 48 8.89 23.40 -12.39
N THR A 49 10.07 23.38 -13.04
CA THR A 49 10.34 22.50 -14.19
C THR A 49 10.71 21.07 -13.80
N THR A 50 10.90 20.79 -12.49
CA THR A 50 11.14 19.41 -12.03
C THR A 50 9.90 18.56 -12.27
N PRO A 51 10.03 17.43 -12.99
CA PRO A 51 8.93 16.52 -13.25
C PRO A 51 8.24 16.02 -11.98
N THR A 52 6.96 15.69 -12.10
CA THR A 52 6.22 15.02 -11.04
C THR A 52 6.23 13.52 -11.22
N VAL A 53 6.24 12.79 -10.11
CA VAL A 53 6.18 11.33 -10.05
C VAL A 53 5.10 10.91 -9.07
N GLU A 54 4.30 9.93 -9.44
CA GLU A 54 3.33 9.32 -8.53
C GLU A 54 4.01 8.28 -7.66
N ARG A 55 3.74 8.32 -6.35
CA ARG A 55 4.28 7.41 -5.36
C ARG A 55 3.20 6.98 -4.40
N GLN A 56 3.28 5.73 -3.97
CA GLN A 56 2.30 5.12 -3.10
C GLN A 56 2.92 4.75 -1.76
N PHE A 57 2.18 5.02 -0.70
CA PHE A 57 2.59 4.75 0.67
C PHE A 57 1.52 3.94 1.39
N ARG A 58 1.89 2.78 1.95
CA ARG A 58 1.01 1.93 2.76
C ARG A 58 1.34 2.12 4.23
N VAL A 59 0.31 2.28 5.06
CA VAL A 59 0.44 2.35 6.52
C VAL A 59 -0.13 1.10 7.15
N ALA A 60 0.72 0.22 7.67
CA ALA A 60 0.35 -1.05 8.29
C ALA A 60 0.51 -1.00 9.82
N MET A 61 -0.42 -1.62 10.54
CA MET A 61 -0.31 -1.74 12.00
C MET A 61 0.64 -2.88 12.37
N SER A 62 1.20 -2.84 13.59
CA SER A 62 1.99 -3.95 14.13
C SER A 62 1.27 -5.29 13.99
N GLY A 63 1.93 -6.27 13.36
CA GLY A 63 1.39 -7.61 13.13
C GLY A 63 0.57 -7.76 11.84
N GLU A 64 0.30 -6.68 11.09
CA GLU A 64 -0.28 -6.81 9.76
C GLU A 64 0.76 -7.32 8.74
N PRO A 65 0.40 -8.26 7.87
CA PRO A 65 1.29 -8.72 6.80
C PRO A 65 1.46 -7.63 5.73
N VAL A 66 2.69 -7.46 5.27
CA VAL A 66 3.05 -6.59 4.14
C VAL A 66 3.86 -7.38 3.11
N PRO A 67 3.71 -7.13 1.80
CA PRO A 67 4.52 -7.81 0.79
C PRO A 67 6.02 -7.51 0.92
N ASP A 68 6.88 -8.51 0.70
CA ASP A 68 8.34 -8.38 0.82
C ASP A 68 8.96 -7.29 -0.07
N ARG A 69 8.30 -6.95 -1.19
CA ARG A 69 8.75 -5.91 -2.12
C ARG A 69 8.55 -4.49 -1.58
N PHE A 70 7.73 -4.32 -0.56
CA PHE A 70 7.45 -3.01 0.02
C PHE A 70 8.69 -2.52 0.77
N GLN A 71 9.08 -1.27 0.52
CA GLN A 71 10.23 -0.69 1.18
C GLN A 71 9.80 -0.01 2.46
N TYR A 72 10.31 -0.47 3.61
CA TYR A 72 10.07 0.19 4.88
C TYR A 72 10.66 1.61 4.89
N ILE A 73 9.89 2.56 5.41
CA ILE A 73 10.25 3.98 5.48
C ILE A 73 10.47 4.41 6.93
N ASP A 74 9.46 4.26 7.78
CA ASP A 74 9.50 4.75 9.16
C ASP A 74 8.34 4.14 9.99
N THR A 75 8.35 4.36 11.30
CA THR A 75 7.27 3.99 12.21
C THR A 75 6.77 5.21 12.96
N ALA A 76 5.47 5.47 12.89
CA ALA A 76 4.77 6.46 13.68
C ALA A 76 4.10 5.79 14.88
N LEU A 77 4.35 6.29 16.09
CA LEU A 77 3.77 5.77 17.33
C LEU A 77 2.63 6.68 17.81
N ASP A 78 1.52 6.09 18.26
CA ASP A 78 0.56 6.84 19.09
C ASP A 78 1.18 7.05 20.49
N PRO A 79 1.43 8.30 20.94
CA PRO A 79 2.04 8.55 22.24
C PRO A 79 1.14 8.20 23.43
N PHE A 80 -0.16 7.99 23.21
CA PHE A 80 -1.14 7.66 24.26
C PHE A 80 -1.69 6.23 24.12
N GLY A 81 -1.55 5.62 22.96
CA GLY A 81 -1.99 4.25 22.68
C GLY A 81 -0.84 3.24 22.62
N PRO A 82 -1.13 1.93 22.62
CA PRO A 82 -0.14 0.91 22.31
C PRO A 82 0.12 0.76 20.79
N GLU A 83 -0.47 1.64 19.98
CA GLU A 83 -0.55 1.50 18.52
C GLU A 83 0.72 2.03 17.86
N ALA A 84 1.27 1.22 16.94
CA ALA A 84 2.35 1.60 16.06
C ALA A 84 1.92 1.42 14.61
N TYR A 85 2.26 2.42 13.79
CA TYR A 85 1.91 2.52 12.39
C TYR A 85 3.18 2.54 11.55
N HIS A 86 3.43 1.46 10.82
CA HIS A 86 4.58 1.27 9.98
C HIS A 86 4.28 1.78 8.56
N VAL A 87 5.10 2.69 8.06
CA VAL A 87 4.96 3.29 6.74
C VAL A 87 5.89 2.58 5.76
N PHE A 88 5.34 2.17 4.62
CA PHE A 88 6.06 1.53 3.54
C PHE A 88 5.85 2.28 2.23
N ALA A 89 6.89 2.41 1.41
CA ALA A 89 6.77 2.79 0.02
C ALA A 89 6.44 1.55 -0.83
N VAL A 90 5.47 1.72 -1.73
CA VAL A 90 5.02 0.68 -2.66
C VAL A 90 5.77 0.86 -3.99
N PRO A 91 6.37 -0.20 -4.56
CA PRO A 91 6.99 -0.13 -5.87
C PRO A 91 6.03 0.34 -6.96
N ALA A 92 6.52 1.11 -7.92
CA ALA A 92 5.72 1.56 -9.06
C ALA A 92 5.29 0.36 -9.93
N GLY A 93 3.99 0.24 -10.23
CA GLY A 93 3.43 -0.83 -11.08
C GLY A 93 2.39 -1.73 -10.41
N GLU A 94 2.07 -1.51 -9.13
CA GLU A 94 1.15 -2.36 -8.35
C GLU A 94 -0.32 -1.91 -8.30
N LEU A 95 -0.79 -1.24 -9.35
CA LEU A 95 -2.12 -0.63 -9.42
C LEU A 95 -3.32 -1.61 -9.33
N HIS A 96 -3.17 -2.87 -8.91
CA HIS A 96 -4.26 -3.86 -9.08
C HIS A 96 -4.43 -5.03 -8.08
N LEU A 97 -3.64 -5.19 -7.01
CA LEU A 97 -3.70 -6.46 -6.23
C LEU A 97 -4.39 -6.41 -4.85
N THR A 98 -5.06 -5.31 -4.48
CA THR A 98 -5.86 -5.26 -3.24
C THR A 98 -7.37 -5.15 -3.50
N GLY A 99 -7.85 -5.63 -4.64
CA GLY A 99 -9.27 -5.88 -4.89
C GLY A 99 -9.61 -7.36 -4.77
N ASN A 100 -10.17 -7.79 -3.63
CA ASN A 100 -10.90 -9.05 -3.38
C ASN A 100 -10.70 -10.21 -4.38
N GLY A 101 -9.74 -11.10 -4.12
CA GLY A 101 -9.68 -12.44 -4.72
C GLY A 101 -10.61 -13.43 -4.01
N HIS A 102 -11.93 -13.24 -4.11
CA HIS A 102 -12.85 -14.36 -3.93
C HIS A 102 -12.95 -15.06 -5.30
N GLU A 103 -11.94 -15.87 -5.64
CA GLU A 103 -11.99 -16.77 -6.79
C GLU A 103 -13.05 -17.83 -6.51
N ARG A 104 -14.30 -17.48 -6.86
CA ARG A 104 -15.36 -18.45 -7.11
C ARG A 104 -14.94 -19.15 -8.39
N ALA A 105 -14.28 -20.31 -8.25
CA ALA A 105 -14.08 -21.24 -9.34
C ALA A 105 -15.44 -21.46 -10.02
N GLY A 106 -15.58 -20.93 -11.23
CA GLY A 106 -16.70 -21.21 -12.11
C GLY A 106 -16.55 -22.63 -12.62
N ASP A 107 -17.08 -23.59 -11.85
CA ASP A 107 -17.41 -24.90 -12.37
C ASP A 107 -18.81 -24.80 -12.97
N GLU A 108 -18.89 -24.58 -14.28
CA GLU A 108 -20.06 -24.98 -15.03
C GLU A 108 -19.74 -25.23 -16.52
N MET A 109 -19.96 -26.50 -16.88
CA MET A 109 -20.40 -27.00 -18.17
C MET A 109 -19.36 -27.27 -19.26
N LEU A 110 -18.94 -28.55 -19.32
CA LEU A 110 -19.03 -29.30 -20.56
C LEU A 110 -19.68 -30.67 -20.35
N GLY A 111 -20.96 -30.72 -20.74
CA GLY A 111 -21.64 -31.77 -21.50
C GLY A 111 -21.23 -33.24 -21.32
N GLY A 112 -22.21 -34.04 -20.91
CA GLY A 112 -22.09 -35.50 -20.86
C GLY A 112 -21.99 -36.18 -22.22
N ALA A 113 -21.31 -37.32 -22.21
CA ALA A 113 -21.55 -38.44 -23.12
C ALA A 113 -21.11 -39.72 -22.40
N GLY A 114 -22.07 -40.59 -22.07
CA GLY A 114 -21.81 -41.83 -21.38
C GLY A 114 -21.06 -42.85 -22.23
N TRP A 115 -20.24 -43.68 -21.60
CA TRP A 115 -19.89 -45.01 -22.08
C TRP A 115 -19.78 -45.97 -20.90
N GLN A 116 -20.54 -47.06 -21.00
CA GLN A 116 -20.54 -48.22 -20.12
C GLN A 116 -19.19 -48.96 -20.23
N GLY A 117 -18.74 -49.61 -19.15
CA GLY A 117 -17.61 -50.52 -19.24
C GLY A 117 -17.16 -51.11 -17.91
N ARG A 118 -17.83 -52.20 -17.52
CA ARG A 118 -17.40 -53.15 -16.49
C ARG A 118 -15.94 -53.56 -16.70
N TYR A 119 -15.16 -53.69 -15.63
CA TYR A 119 -14.31 -54.87 -15.41
C TYR A 119 -14.09 -55.07 -13.90
N ALA A 120 -14.32 -56.32 -13.49
CA ALA A 120 -14.05 -56.86 -12.18
C ALA A 120 -12.57 -57.22 -12.04
N SER A 121 -12.04 -57.15 -10.82
CA SER A 121 -11.50 -58.30 -10.06
C SER A 121 -11.23 -57.87 -8.63
#